data_AF-A0A1M5H6D9-F1
#
_entry.id   AF-A0A1M5H6D9-F1
#
_cell.length_a   1.000
_cell.length_b   1.000
_cell.length_c   1.000
_cell.angle_alpha   90.00
_cell.angle_beta   90.00
_cell.angle_gamma   90.00
#
_symmetry.space_group_name_H-M   'P 1'
#
loop_
_entity.id
_entity.type
_entity.pdbx_description
1 polymer ?
#
loop_
_entity_poly.entity_id
_entity_poly.type
_entity_poly.pdbx_seq_one_letter_code
_entity_poly.pdbx_strand_id
1 'polypeptide(L)'
;MVERHQVHIELIGGPEDGRTLSVPGSRGGLPTPCFEFPGEFRPDFDAATFLRAVRAGSAELTWLGYARDDRRDDGVWRYRYTGSRTTPITDTRDDRSA
;
A
#
# COMPACT_ATOMS: atom_id res chain seq x y z
N MET A 1 11.54 24.96 -9.25
CA MET A 1 11.00 23.72 -9.86
C MET A 1 11.32 22.59 -8.91
N VAL A 2 10.32 21.86 -8.40
CA VAL A 2 10.57 20.60 -7.67
C VAL A 2 10.66 19.50 -8.71
N GLU A 3 11.86 19.01 -8.98
CA GLU A 3 12.05 17.81 -9.79
C GLU A 3 11.38 16.64 -9.06
N ARG A 4 10.27 16.16 -9.62
CA ARG A 4 9.62 14.94 -9.14
C ARG A 4 10.44 13.75 -9.62
N HIS A 5 11.48 13.38 -8.86
CA HIS A 5 12.19 12.14 -9.11
C HIS A 5 11.21 10.99 -8.94
N GLN A 6 10.99 10.20 -9.98
CA GLN A 6 10.27 8.93 -9.90
C GLN A 6 11.27 7.79 -9.93
N VAL A 7 10.97 6.74 -9.18
CA VAL A 7 11.79 5.52 -9.10
C VAL A 7 10.92 4.32 -9.36
N HIS A 8 11.44 3.37 -10.12
CA HIS A 8 10.76 2.11 -10.40
C HIS A 8 11.05 1.11 -9.29
N ILE A 9 10.00 0.44 -8.81
CA ILE A 9 10.09 -0.58 -7.77
C ILE A 9 9.43 -1.87 -8.24
N GLU A 10 9.96 -3.00 -7.80
CA GLU A 10 9.43 -4.35 -8.00
C GLU A 10 9.12 -4.97 -6.63
N LEU A 11 7.90 -5.50 -6.46
CA LEU A 11 7.47 -6.17 -5.24
C LEU A 11 7.80 -7.66 -5.31
N ILE A 12 8.39 -8.22 -4.25
CA ILE A 12 8.79 -9.64 -4.19
C ILE A 12 8.36 -10.33 -2.88
N GLY A 13 8.01 -11.60 -2.96
CA GLY A 13 7.69 -12.50 -1.85
C GLY A 13 6.31 -12.31 -1.21
N GLY A 14 5.45 -11.45 -1.78
CA GLY A 14 4.13 -11.11 -1.25
C GLY A 14 2.99 -11.48 -2.18
N PRO A 15 1.74 -11.11 -1.83
CA PRO A 15 0.57 -11.30 -2.69
C PRO A 15 0.69 -10.62 -4.06
N GLU A 16 1.54 -9.59 -4.15
CA GLU A 16 1.78 -8.81 -5.35
C GLU A 16 3.15 -9.10 -5.97
N ASP A 17 3.69 -10.32 -5.77
CA ASP A 17 4.98 -10.72 -6.32
C ASP A 17 5.08 -10.49 -7.84
N GLY A 18 6.19 -9.89 -8.28
CA GLY A 18 6.44 -9.52 -9.68
C GLY A 18 5.77 -8.21 -10.12
N ARG A 19 4.99 -7.56 -9.26
CA ARG A 19 4.34 -6.28 -9.59
C ARG A 19 5.38 -5.16 -9.64
N THR A 20 5.39 -4.40 -10.74
CA THR A 20 6.26 -3.24 -10.92
C THR A 20 5.45 -1.94 -10.84
N LEU A 21 5.95 -0.95 -10.08
CA LEU A 21 5.28 0.32 -9.81
C LEU A 21 6.26 1.50 -9.97
N SER A 22 5.75 2.68 -10.29
CA SER A 22 6.52 3.94 -10.25
C SER A 22 6.10 4.73 -9.01
N VAL A 23 7.03 4.95 -8.08
CA VAL A 23 6.79 5.69 -6.83
C VAL A 23 7.60 6.99 -6.81
N PRO A 24 7.13 8.03 -6.09
CA PRO A 24 7.95 9.22 -5.88
C PRO A 24 9.22 8.85 -5.10
N GLY A 25 10.37 9.23 -5.65
CA GLY A 25 11.67 9.15 -4.99
C GLY A 25 11.86 10.30 -4.00
N SER A 26 12.60 10.04 -2.93
CA SER A 26 13.03 11.06 -1.98
C SER A 26 14.14 11.94 -2.59
N ARG A 27 14.41 13.08 -1.95
CA ARG A 27 15.50 13.99 -2.35
C ARG A 27 16.83 13.21 -2.37
N GLY A 28 17.48 13.15 -3.52
CA GLY A 28 18.67 12.32 -3.76
C GLY A 28 18.40 11.04 -4.56
N GLY A 29 17.17 10.83 -5.06
CA GLY A 29 16.84 9.71 -5.96
C GLY A 29 16.71 8.35 -5.25
N LEU A 30 16.72 8.35 -3.91
CA LEU A 30 16.52 7.14 -3.12
C LEU A 30 15.02 6.87 -2.92
N PRO A 31 14.54 5.63 -3.08
CA PRO A 31 13.16 5.30 -2.78
C PRO A 31 12.95 5.20 -1.25
N THR A 32 11.72 5.41 -0.81
CA THR A 32 11.30 5.33 0.61
C THR A 32 11.68 3.99 1.23
N PRO A 33 12.17 3.91 2.48
CA PRO A 33 12.65 2.65 3.07
C PRO A 33 11.58 1.55 3.13
N CYS A 34 10.31 1.91 3.35
CA CYS A 34 9.20 0.97 3.41
C CYS A 34 7.99 1.52 2.64
N PHE A 35 7.18 0.64 2.09
CA PHE A 35 5.88 0.94 1.52
C PHE A 35 4.80 0.07 2.16
N GLU A 36 3.62 0.65 2.30
CA GLU A 36 2.41 -0.08 2.62
C GLU A 36 1.42 0.12 1.48
N PHE A 37 0.94 -0.98 0.91
CA PHE A 37 -0.09 -0.95 -0.12
C PHE A 37 -1.39 -1.51 0.44
N PRO A 38 -2.55 -0.94 0.06
CA PRO A 38 -3.81 -1.62 0.33
C PRO A 38 -3.79 -2.94 -0.43
N GLY A 39 -3.94 -4.06 0.29
CA GLY A 39 -4.08 -5.36 -0.33
C GLY A 39 -5.37 -5.43 -1.15
N GLU A 40 -5.44 -6.42 -2.05
CA GLU A 40 -6.66 -6.65 -2.80
C GLU A 40 -7.84 -6.81 -1.83
N PHE A 41 -8.82 -5.95 -2.06
CA PHE A 41 -10.10 -6.04 -1.41
C PHE A 41 -10.71 -7.39 -1.77
N ARG A 42 -11.11 -8.19 -0.78
CA ARG A 42 -11.51 -9.60 -1.01
C ARG A 42 -12.54 -9.66 -2.15
N PRO A 43 -12.32 -10.49 -3.19
CA PRO A 43 -13.11 -10.45 -4.42
C PRO A 43 -14.59 -10.86 -4.25
N ASP A 44 -14.95 -11.46 -3.12
CA ASP A 44 -16.35 -11.77 -2.75
C ASP A 44 -17.14 -10.56 -2.21
N PHE A 45 -16.52 -9.39 -2.09
CA PHE A 45 -17.22 -8.19 -1.67
C PHE A 45 -17.60 -7.33 -2.88
N ASP A 46 -18.89 -7.31 -3.21
CA ASP A 46 -19.44 -6.24 -4.04
C ASP A 46 -19.40 -4.89 -3.30
N ALA A 47 -19.43 -3.78 -4.04
CA ALA A 47 -19.35 -2.44 -3.48
C ALA A 47 -20.47 -2.11 -2.47
N ALA A 48 -21.68 -2.67 -2.64
CA ALA A 48 -22.77 -2.46 -1.70
C ALA A 48 -22.54 -3.24 -0.39
N THR A 49 -22.02 -4.47 -0.47
CA THR A 49 -21.61 -5.24 0.72
C THR A 49 -20.47 -4.55 1.46
N PHE A 50 -19.50 -3.96 0.75
CA PHE A 50 -18.46 -3.14 1.38
C PHE A 50 -19.03 -1.93 2.12
N LEU A 51 -19.86 -1.13 1.44
CA LEU A 51 -20.47 0.05 2.06
C LEU A 51 -21.34 -0.34 3.26
N ARG A 52 -22.01 -1.50 3.22
CA ARG A 52 -22.77 -2.04 4.36
C ARG A 52 -21.84 -2.42 5.51
N ALA A 53 -20.73 -3.10 5.25
CA ALA A 53 -19.76 -3.48 6.27
C ALA A 53 -19.08 -2.25 6.90
N VAL A 54 -18.74 -1.23 6.10
CA VAL A 54 -18.21 0.05 6.60
C VAL A 54 -19.23 0.73 7.52
N ARG A 55 -20.50 0.82 7.10
CA ARG A 55 -21.58 1.39 7.93
C ARG A 55 -21.84 0.59 9.21
N ALA A 56 -21.64 -0.72 9.18
CA ALA A 56 -21.76 -1.60 10.34
C ALA A 56 -20.49 -1.64 11.20
N GLY A 57 -19.43 -0.89 10.85
CA GLY A 57 -18.14 -0.92 11.54
C GLY A 57 -17.44 -2.28 11.48
N SER A 58 -17.79 -3.13 10.52
CA SER A 58 -17.31 -4.50 10.35
C SER A 58 -16.45 -4.67 9.10
N ALA A 59 -16.18 -3.59 8.35
CA ALA A 59 -15.25 -3.65 7.23
C ALA A 59 -13.82 -3.67 7.75
N GLU A 60 -12.96 -4.46 7.11
CA GLU A 60 -11.55 -4.57 7.44
C GLU A 60 -10.72 -4.28 6.18
N LEU A 61 -9.68 -3.45 6.33
CA LEU A 61 -8.69 -3.23 5.27
C LEU A 61 -7.42 -3.98 5.64
N THR A 62 -6.91 -4.79 4.71
CA THR A 62 -5.58 -5.40 4.85
C THR A 62 -4.55 -4.51 4.18
N TRP A 63 -3.53 -4.11 4.92
CA TRP A 63 -2.35 -3.42 4.42
C TRP A 63 -1.22 -4.42 4.24
N LEU A 64 -0.59 -4.41 3.07
CA LEU A 64 0.58 -5.22 2.73
C LEU A 64 1.83 -4.37 2.88
N GLY A 65 2.73 -4.79 3.78
CA GLY A 65 3.99 -4.11 4.04
C GLY A 65 5.12 -4.67 3.19
N TYR A 66 5.94 -3.79 2.64
CA TYR A 66 7.15 -4.14 1.92
C TYR A 66 8.31 -3.23 2.35
N ALA A 67 9.49 -3.82 2.55
CA ALA A 67 10.71 -3.09 2.87
C ALA A 67 11.68 -3.13 1.69
N ARG A 68 12.44 -2.04 1.51
CA ARG A 68 13.47 -1.94 0.49
C ARG A 68 14.54 -3.00 0.72
N ASP A 69 14.80 -3.81 -0.29
CA ASP A 69 15.76 -4.92 -0.24
C ASP A 69 17.07 -4.46 -0.90
N ASP A 70 17.11 -4.45 -2.23
CA ASP A 70 18.28 -4.05 -3.01
C ASP A 70 17.89 -3.36 -4.33
N ARG A 71 18.89 -3.04 -5.16
CA ARG A 71 18.69 -2.43 -6.48
C ARG A 71 19.32 -3.32 -7.55
N ARG A 72 18.54 -3.62 -8.59
CA ARG A 72 19.00 -4.33 -9.78
C ARG A 72 19.86 -3.44 -10.68
N ASP A 73 20.66 -4.06 -11.55
CA ASP A 73 21.53 -3.37 -12.51
C ASP A 73 20.76 -2.52 -13.54
N ASP A 74 19.51 -2.88 -13.82
CA ASP A 74 18.56 -2.11 -14.66
C ASP A 74 18.01 -0.85 -13.95
N GLY A 75 18.39 -0.65 -12.69
CA GLY A 75 18.03 0.52 -11.90
C GLY A 75 16.73 0.38 -11.11
N VAL A 76 16.02 -0.75 -11.20
CA VAL A 76 14.80 -1.04 -10.44
C VAL A 76 15.14 -1.44 -9.00
N TRP A 77 14.39 -0.89 -8.04
CA TRP A 77 14.53 -1.25 -6.63
C TRP A 77 13.60 -2.41 -6.28
N ARG A 78 14.12 -3.44 -5.62
CA ARG A 78 13.32 -4.57 -5.15
C ARG A 78 12.84 -4.32 -3.72
N TYR A 79 11.58 -4.63 -3.48
CA TYR A 79 10.90 -4.45 -2.21
C TYR A 79 10.36 -5.79 -1.74
N ARG A 80 10.89 -6.28 -0.62
CA ARG A 80 10.53 -7.59 -0.06
C ARG A 80 9.35 -7.46 0.88
N TYR A 81 8.37 -8.34 0.71
CA TYR A 81 7.22 -8.45 1.58
C TYR A 81 7.64 -8.71 3.03
N THR A 82 7.12 -7.90 3.95
CA THR A 82 7.42 -7.99 5.39
C THR A 82 6.24 -8.48 6.22
N GLY A 83 5.07 -8.68 5.58
CA GLY A 83 3.85 -9.11 6.26
C GLY A 83 2.67 -8.19 5.97
N SER A 84 1.53 -8.53 6.55
CA SER A 84 0.30 -7.78 6.42
C SER A 84 -0.28 -7.40 7.78
N ARG A 85 -1.04 -6.31 7.80
CA ARG A 85 -1.84 -5.93 8.97
C ARG A 85 -3.28 -5.65 8.54
N THR A 86 -4.22 -6.14 9.33
CA THR A 86 -5.64 -5.89 9.11
C THR A 86 -6.11 -4.84 10.09
N THR A 87 -6.67 -3.75 9.58
CA THR A 87 -7.25 -2.68 10.40
C THR A 87 -8.74 -2.58 10.14
N PRO A 88 -9.58 -2.52 11.19
CA PRO A 88 -11.00 -2.25 11.01
C PRO A 88 -11.17 -0.84 10.41
N ILE A 89 -12.01 -0.74 9.39
CA ILE A 89 -12.46 0.52 8.82
C ILE A 89 -13.62 0.99 9.69
N THR A 90 -13.30 1.71 10.75
CA THR A 90 -14.31 2.43 11.52
C THR A 90 -14.71 3.68 10.74
N ASP A 91 -16.02 3.90 10.58
CA ASP A 91 -16.54 5.22 10.25
C ASP A 91 -16.17 6.12 11.43
N THR A 92 -15.02 6.81 11.34
CA THR A 92 -14.72 7.90 12.25
C THR A 92 -15.67 9.03 11.89
N ARG A 93 -16.93 8.88 12.28
CA ARG A 93 -17.82 10.00 12.52
C ARG A 93 -17.16 10.78 13.64
N ASP A 94 -16.29 11.71 13.24
CA ASP A 94 -15.81 12.79 14.07
C ASP A 94 -17.08 13.50 14.54
N ASP A 95 -17.57 13.09 15.72
CA ASP A 95 -18.55 13.81 16.51
C ASP A 95 -17.85 15.09 16.98
N ARG A 96 -17.57 15.99 16.04
CA ARG A 96 -17.47 17.42 16.34
C ARG A 96 -18.89 17.96 16.35
N SER A 97 -19.65 17.52 17.35
CA SER A 97 -20.74 18.31 17.89
C SER A 97 -20.11 19.52 18.59
N ALA A 98 -20.28 20.69 17.99
CA ALA A 98 -20.10 21.99 18.64
C ALA A 98 -21.26 22.89 18.22
#